data_AF-A0A317Z427-F1
#
_entry.id   AF-A0A317Z427-F1
#
_cell.length_a   1.000
_cell.length_b   1.000
_cell.length_c   1.000
_cell.angle_alpha   90.00
_cell.angle_beta   90.00
_cell.angle_gamma   90.00
#
_symmetry.space_group_name_H-M   'P 1'
#
loop_
_entity.id
_entity.type
_entity.pdbx_description
1 polymer ?
#
loop_
_entity_poly.entity_id
_entity_poly.type
_entity_poly.pdbx_seq_one_letter_code
_entity_poly.pdbx_strand_id
1 'polypeptide(L)'
;DIDVVVANDELTTAQSKNLNARLGVKVIDRTQLILEIFALRAKSKEGKLQVEYAQLDYLLPRLTGHGKSLSRLGGGIGTRGPGETKLE
;
A
#
# COMPACT_ATOMS: atom_id res chain seq x y z
N ASP A 1 7.38 -4.64 -24.19
CA ASP A 1 6.52 -4.54 -23.01
C ASP A 1 7.18 -3.73 -21.91
N ILE A 2 6.37 -3.21 -20.99
CA ILE A 2 6.80 -2.40 -19.83
C ILE A 2 6.44 -3.19 -18.58
N ASP A 3 7.42 -3.52 -17.75
CA ASP A 3 7.20 -4.32 -16.54
C ASP A 3 6.78 -3.47 -15.32
N VAL A 4 7.29 -2.24 -15.23
CA VAL A 4 7.05 -1.32 -14.11
C VAL A 4 6.98 0.12 -14.60
N VAL A 5 6.12 0.91 -13.97
CA VAL A 5 6.07 2.36 -14.15
C VAL A 5 6.52 3.04 -12.86
N VAL A 6 7.47 3.95 -12.97
CA VAL A 6 8.01 4.71 -11.85
C VAL A 6 7.51 6.15 -11.94
N ALA A 7 6.78 6.59 -10.93
CA ALA A 7 6.42 7.99 -10.77
C ALA A 7 7.54 8.73 -10.04
N ASN A 8 7.97 9.86 -10.59
CA ASN A 8 9.00 10.66 -9.95
C ASN A 8 8.52 11.25 -8.62
N ASP A 9 7.24 11.56 -8.43
CA ASP A 9 6.72 12.13 -7.19
C ASP A 9 5.90 11.11 -6.38
N GLU A 10 5.63 11.45 -5.12
CA GLU A 10 4.79 10.63 -4.25
C GLU A 10 3.36 10.54 -4.78
N LEU A 11 2.81 9.32 -4.74
CA LEU A 11 1.43 9.09 -5.18
C LEU A 11 0.55 8.87 -3.96
N THR A 12 -0.57 9.59 -3.90
CA THR A 12 -1.66 9.26 -2.96
C THR A 12 -2.17 7.83 -3.21
N THR A 13 -2.79 7.22 -2.21
CA THR A 13 -3.39 5.87 -2.32
C THR A 13 -4.39 5.79 -3.50
N ALA A 14 -5.20 6.82 -3.71
CA ALA A 14 -6.15 6.88 -4.81
C ALA A 14 -5.48 6.98 -6.18
N GLN A 15 -4.44 7.81 -6.32
CA GLN A 15 -3.69 7.93 -7.58
C GLN A 15 -3.00 6.61 -7.93
N SER A 16 -2.28 6.01 -6.98
CA SER A 16 -1.59 4.73 -7.20
C SER A 16 -2.58 3.63 -7.61
N LYS A 17 -3.72 3.52 -6.94
CA LYS A 17 -4.77 2.56 -7.30
C LYS A 17 -5.32 2.78 -8.72
N ASN A 18 -5.63 4.03 -9.07
CA ASN A 18 -6.17 4.36 -10.38
C ASN A 18 -5.17 4.11 -11.51
N LEU A 19 -3.89 4.42 -11.28
CA LEU A 19 -2.82 4.19 -12.27
C LEU A 19 -2.57 2.70 -12.47
N ASN A 20 -2.46 1.91 -11.38
CA ASN A 20 -2.33 0.45 -11.48
C ASN A 20 -3.51 -0.17 -12.27
N ALA A 21 -4.75 0.26 -11.98
CA ALA A 21 -5.94 -0.24 -12.69
C ALA A 21 -5.98 0.13 -14.18
N ARG A 22 -5.47 1.31 -14.56
CA ARG A 22 -5.47 1.80 -15.95
C ARG A 22 -4.32 1.23 -16.77
N LEU A 23 -3.15 1.08 -16.17
CA LEU A 23 -1.94 0.68 -16.88
C LEU A 23 -1.75 -0.85 -16.89
N GLY A 24 -2.39 -1.58 -15.97
CA GLY A 24 -2.29 -3.04 -15.90
C GLY A 24 -0.90 -3.55 -15.49
N VAL A 25 -0.01 -2.65 -15.07
CA VAL A 25 1.38 -2.93 -14.67
C VAL A 25 1.65 -2.30 -13.31
N LYS A 26 2.65 -2.82 -12.58
CA LYS A 26 3.01 -2.31 -11.24
C LYS A 26 3.45 -0.85 -11.37
N VAL A 27 2.83 0.02 -10.59
CA VAL A 27 3.22 1.44 -10.45
C VAL A 27 3.84 1.67 -9.09
N ILE A 28 5.07 2.19 -9.06
CA ILE A 28 5.78 2.58 -7.84
C ILE A 28 6.03 4.09 -7.83
N ASP A 29 6.04 4.70 -6.65
CA ASP A 29 6.43 6.10 -6.46
C ASP A 29 7.87 6.22 -5.95
N ARG A 30 8.35 7.46 -5.82
CA ARG A 30 9.70 7.77 -5.34
C ARG A 30 10.00 7.12 -4.00
N THR A 31 9.07 7.19 -3.06
CA THR A 31 9.26 6.69 -1.69
C THR A 31 9.40 5.18 -1.69
N GLN A 32 8.54 4.46 -2.41
CA GLN A 32 8.68 3.02 -2.57
C GLN A 32 10.02 2.63 -3.23
N LEU A 33 10.43 3.33 -4.29
CA LEU A 33 11.71 3.08 -4.95
C LEU A 33 12.91 3.26 -3.99
N ILE A 34 12.91 4.33 -3.20
CA ILE A 34 13.97 4.58 -2.20
C ILE A 34 14.00 3.46 -1.16
N LEU A 35 12.85 3.04 -0.64
CA LEU A 35 12.77 1.95 0.34
C LEU A 35 13.25 0.61 -0.26
N GLU A 36 12.93 0.30 -1.52
CA GLU A 36 13.45 -0.89 -2.21
C GLU A 36 14.99 -0.82 -2.34
N ILE A 37 15.55 0.35 -2.69
CA ILE A 37 17.02 0.54 -2.75
C ILE A 37 17.65 0.37 -1.36
N PHE A 38 17.03 0.91 -0.31
CA PHE A 38 17.54 0.75 1.06
C PHE A 38 17.46 -0.69 1.52
N ALA A 39 16.40 -1.43 1.21
CA ALA A 39 16.26 -2.84 1.53
C ALA A 39 17.38 -3.68 0.88
N LEU A 40 17.72 -3.38 -0.38
CA LEU A 40 18.83 -4.06 -1.09
C LEU A 40 20.19 -3.77 -0.45
N ARG A 41 20.37 -2.59 0.14
CA ARG A 41 21.65 -2.11 0.70
C ARG A 41 21.82 -2.39 2.19
N ALA A 42 20.74 -2.57 2.95
CA ALA A 42 20.80 -2.79 4.39
C ALA A 42 21.52 -4.09 4.76
N LYS A 43 22.71 -3.98 5.39
CA LYS A 43 23.51 -5.13 5.83
C LYS A 43 23.42 -5.39 7.32
N SER A 44 23.43 -4.34 8.14
CA SER A 44 23.35 -4.46 9.61
C SER A 44 21.93 -4.84 10.05
N LYS A 45 21.82 -5.48 11.23
CA LYS A 45 20.53 -5.82 11.83
C LYS A 45 19.67 -4.58 12.08
N GLU A 46 20.29 -3.53 12.62
CA GLU A 46 19.64 -2.25 12.85
C GLU A 46 19.16 -1.61 11.54
N GLY A 47 19.99 -1.59 10.50
CA GLY A 47 19.61 -1.03 9.21
C GLY A 47 18.43 -1.77 8.57
N LYS A 48 18.39 -3.11 8.69
CA LYS A 48 17.25 -3.90 8.21
C LYS A 48 15.97 -3.55 8.98
N LEU A 49 16.04 -3.43 10.31
CA LEU A 49 14.88 -3.07 11.14
C LEU A 49 14.36 -1.67 10.81
N GLN A 50 15.24 -0.70 10.56
CA GLN A 50 14.84 0.66 10.18
C GLN A 50 14.15 0.69 8.81
N VAL A 51 14.66 -0.06 7.83
CA VAL A 51 14.02 -0.15 6.51
C VAL A 51 12.67 -0.84 6.61
N GLU A 52 12.58 -1.94 7.37
CA GLU A 52 11.33 -2.66 7.59
C GLU A 52 10.29 -1.78 8.28
N TYR A 53 10.68 -1.05 9.32
CA TYR A 53 9.80 -0.08 9.99
C TYR A 53 9.28 0.98 9.00
N ALA A 54 10.17 1.57 8.19
CA ALA A 54 9.78 2.57 7.20
C ALA A 54 8.85 2.00 6.11
N GLN A 55 9.04 0.73 5.72
CA GLN A 55 8.14 0.03 4.80
C GLN A 55 6.75 -0.18 5.41
N LEU A 56 6.67 -0.55 6.70
CA LEU A 56 5.40 -0.71 7.41
C LEU A 56 4.66 0.63 7.53
N ASP A 57 5.36 1.68 7.91
CA ASP A 57 4.79 3.03 8.05
C ASP A 57 4.26 3.58 6.70
N TYR A 58 5.02 3.38 5.61
CA TYR A 58 4.57 3.74 4.26
C TYR A 58 3.33 2.92 3.81
N LEU A 59 3.24 1.66 4.22
CA LEU A 59 2.15 0.76 3.82
C LEU A 59 0.86 1.00 4.63
N LEU A 60 0.97 1.32 5.92
CA LEU A 60 -0.16 1.51 6.84
C LEU A 60 -1.27 2.43 6.27
N PRO A 61 -1.01 3.66 5.79
CA PRO A 61 -2.04 4.54 5.22
C PRO A 61 -2.57 4.08 3.85
N ARG A 62 -1.92 3.10 3.21
CA ARG A 62 -2.34 2.53 1.92
C ARG A 62 -3.22 1.29 2.09
N LEU A 63 -3.19 0.67 3.26
CA LEU A 63 -4.07 -0.44 3.63
C LEU A 63 -5.48 0.04 3.98
N THR A 64 -5.59 1.21 4.62
CA THR A 64 -6.86 1.86 4.96
C THR A 64 -7.59 2.31 3.69
N GLY A 65 -8.54 1.49 3.23
CA GLY A 65 -9.26 1.67 1.95
C GLY A 65 -9.43 0.39 1.13
N HIS A 66 -8.64 -0.65 1.43
CA HIS A 66 -8.88 -2.01 0.95
C HIS A 66 -10.12 -2.66 1.61
N GLY A 67 -10.63 -2.04 2.69
CA GLY A 67 -11.86 -2.43 3.38
C GLY A 67 -13.07 -2.55 2.45
N LYS A 68 -13.18 -1.79 1.35
CA LYS A 68 -14.29 -1.97 0.37
C LYS A 68 -14.18 -3.26 -0.45
N SER A 69 -12.97 -3.77 -0.72
CA SER A 69 -12.77 -5.06 -1.41
C SER A 69 -13.02 -6.24 -0.46
N LEU A 70 -12.67 -6.08 0.82
CA LEU A 70 -12.92 -7.07 1.87
C LEU A 70 -14.38 -7.05 2.36
N SER A 71 -15.04 -5.88 2.34
CA SER A 71 -16.44 -5.67 2.73
C SER A 71 -17.43 -6.24 1.72
N ARG A 72 -17.05 -6.39 0.44
CA ARG A 72 -17.93 -6.94 -0.59
C ARG A 72 -18.23 -8.43 -0.41
N LEU A 73 -17.49 -9.13 0.47
CA LEU A 73 -17.81 -10.49 0.93
C LEU A 73 -18.85 -10.53 2.06
N GLY A 74 -19.16 -9.41 2.72
CA GLY A 74 -20.09 -9.33 3.85
C GLY A 74 -21.40 -8.59 3.59
N GLY A 75 -21.70 -8.26 2.33
CA GLY A 75 -22.84 -7.42 1.93
C GLY A 75 -24.10 -8.18 1.49
N GLY A 76 -24.29 -9.42 1.93
CA GLY A 76 -25.50 -10.21 1.67
C GLY A 76 -26.37 -10.28 2.91
N ILE A 77 -27.49 -9.55 2.89
CA ILE A 77 -28.67 -9.69 3.79
C ILE A 77 -28.46 -9.27 5.26
N GLY A 78 -28.89 -8.03 5.51
CA GLY A 78 -29.51 -7.52 6.75
C GLY A 78 -29.16 -8.14 8.11
N THR A 79 -28.31 -7.46 8.87
CA THR A 79 -28.50 -7.30 10.33
C THR A 79 -27.97 -5.95 10.78
N ARG A 80 -28.85 -5.16 11.40
CA ARG A 80 -28.50 -3.95 12.17
C ARG A 80 -27.69 -4.34 13.41
N GLY A 81 -26.66 -3.55 13.72
CA GLY A 81 -25.93 -3.57 14.98
C GLY A 81 -24.56 -2.88 14.82
N PRO A 82 -24.43 -1.58 15.08
CA PRO A 82 -23.17 -0.84 14.96
C PRO A 82 -22.32 -1.09 16.21
N GLY A 83 -21.75 -2.28 16.30
CA GLY A 83 -20.76 -2.62 17.33
C GLY A 83 -19.36 -2.32 16.82
N GLU A 84 -18.86 -1.15 17.24
CA GLU A 84 -17.44 -0.77 17.32
C GLU A 84 -16.56 -1.06 16.08
N THR A 85 -16.50 -0.06 15.21
CA THR A 85 -15.24 0.48 14.67
C THR A 85 -14.10 -0.52 14.46
N LYS A 86 -14.25 -1.43 13.50
CA LYS A 86 -13.19 -2.38 13.07
C LYS A 86 -12.01 -1.74 12.33
N LEU A 87 -11.78 -0.42 12.47
CA LEU A 87 -10.87 0.33 11.61
C LEU A 87 -10.09 1.46 12.30
N GLU A 88 -10.08 1.53 13.64
CA GLU A 88 -8.99 2.22 14.34
C GLU A 88 -7.91 1.22 14.77
#